data_AF-A0A0C3AII1-F1
#
_entry.id   AF-A0A0C3AII1-F1
#
_cell.length_a   1.000
_cell.length_b   1.000
_cell.length_c   1.000
_cell.angle_alpha   90.00
_cell.angle_beta   90.00
_cell.angle_gamma   90.00
#
_symmetry.space_group_name_H-M   'P 1'
#
loop_
_entity.id
_entity.type
_entity.pdbx_description
1 polymer ?
#
loop_
_entity_poly.entity_id
_entity_poly.type
_entity_poly.pdbx_seq_one_letter_code
_entity_poly.pdbx_strand_id
1 'polypeptide(L)'
;MPGCTSKDAPSFSGHAKDLRDFFTQFEDLADSCGLTTAEKCRAVLHYVDSDTRELWASFPEFEMADYDDFKTRIIDEYPGAD
;
A
#
# COMPACT_ATOMS: atom_id res chain seq x y z
N MET A 1 -15.24 -9.02 -3.13
CA MET A 1 -14.26 -7.95 -3.46
C MET A 1 -14.68 -7.33 -4.77
N PRO A 2 -14.82 -5.99 -4.86
CA PRO A 2 -15.04 -5.36 -6.16
C PRO A 2 -13.86 -5.72 -7.07
N GLY A 3 -14.17 -6.07 -8.31
CA GLY A 3 -13.20 -6.62 -9.25
C GLY A 3 -12.08 -5.62 -9.56
N CYS A 4 -10.91 -6.19 -9.85
CA CYS A 4 -9.62 -5.60 -10.23
C CYS A 4 -9.66 -4.61 -11.44
N THR A 5 -10.84 -4.08 -11.81
CA THR A 5 -11.08 -3.30 -13.03
C THR A 5 -12.04 -2.12 -12.83
N SER A 6 -12.32 -1.72 -11.58
CA SER A 6 -13.08 -0.49 -11.34
C SER A 6 -12.15 0.72 -11.50
N LYS A 7 -12.61 1.79 -12.16
CA LYS A 7 -11.88 3.06 -12.34
C LYS A 7 -11.47 3.73 -11.01
N ASP A 8 -12.01 3.24 -9.90
CA ASP A 8 -11.75 3.66 -8.52
C ASP A 8 -10.70 2.80 -7.81
N ALA A 9 -10.04 1.87 -8.50
CA ALA A 9 -8.95 1.11 -7.90
C ALA A 9 -7.73 2.04 -7.72
N PRO A 10 -7.20 2.21 -6.49
CA PRO A 10 -6.01 3.01 -6.28
C PRO A 10 -4.86 2.35 -7.04
N SER A 11 -4.23 3.10 -7.95
CA SER A 11 -3.11 2.63 -8.76
C SER A 11 -1.88 3.44 -8.40
N PHE A 12 -0.83 2.78 -7.92
CA PHE A 12 0.42 3.45 -7.60
C PHE A 12 1.31 3.49 -8.84
N SER A 13 1.57 4.68 -9.39
CA SER A 13 2.42 4.85 -10.59
C SER A 13 3.92 4.88 -10.30
N GLY A 14 4.36 4.56 -9.07
CA GLY A 14 5.77 4.65 -8.67
C GLY A 14 6.24 6.05 -8.27
N HIS A 15 5.35 7.04 -8.27
CA HIS A 15 5.67 8.42 -7.89
C HIS A 15 5.38 8.67 -6.41
N ALA A 16 6.41 9.13 -5.71
CA ALA A 16 6.37 9.45 -4.29
C ALA A 16 5.23 10.43 -3.92
N LYS A 17 4.91 11.40 -4.78
CA LYS A 17 3.81 12.36 -4.58
C LYS A 17 2.43 11.70 -4.54
N ASP A 18 2.24 10.66 -5.34
CA ASP A 18 0.99 9.90 -5.40
C ASP A 18 0.94 8.78 -4.35
N LEU A 19 2.08 8.45 -3.72
CA LEU A 19 2.17 7.42 -2.67
C LEU A 19 1.29 7.75 -1.48
N ARG A 20 1.31 9.01 -1.03
CA ARG A 20 0.53 9.45 0.15
C ARG A 20 -0.97 9.44 -0.13
N ASP A 21 -1.37 9.87 -1.32
CA ASP A 21 -2.77 9.83 -1.76
C ASP A 21 -3.26 8.38 -1.93
N PHE A 22 -2.44 7.53 -2.55
CA PHE A 22 -2.67 6.10 -2.68
C PHE A 22 -2.91 5.43 -1.34
N PHE A 23 -2.03 5.65 -0.34
CA PHE A 23 -2.20 5.09 0.99
C PHE A 23 -3.47 5.60 1.66
N THR A 24 -3.80 6.88 1.49
CA THR A 24 -5.03 7.46 2.05
C THR A 24 -6.28 6.78 1.45
N GLN A 25 -6.34 6.62 0.13
CA GLN A 25 -7.44 5.92 -0.54
C GLN A 25 -7.53 4.45 -0.12
N PHE A 26 -6.39 3.78 -0.03
CA PHE A 26 -6.32 2.38 0.41
C PHE A 26 -6.76 2.23 1.87
N GLU A 27 -6.36 3.14 2.76
CA GLU A 27 -6.76 3.14 4.16
C GLU A 27 -8.26 3.35 4.35
N ASP A 28 -8.86 4.28 3.60
CA ASP A 28 -10.31 4.53 3.59
C ASP A 28 -11.09 3.29 3.13
N LEU A 29 -10.62 2.63 2.07
CA LEU A 29 -11.21 1.40 1.56
C LEU A 29 -11.02 0.25 2.56
N ALA A 30 -9.85 0.18 3.20
CA ALA A 30 -9.55 -0.84 4.18
C ALA A 30 -10.36 -0.66 5.46
N ASP A 31 -10.59 0.58 5.91
CA ASP A 31 -11.46 0.92 7.03
C ASP A 31 -12.92 0.59 6.72
N SER A 32 -13.40 0.98 5.53
CA SER A 32 -14.74 0.63 5.03
C SER A 32 -14.98 -0.89 4.96
N CYS A 33 -13.93 -1.67 4.71
CA CYS A 33 -13.99 -3.13 4.64
C CYS A 33 -13.72 -3.81 6.00
N GLY A 34 -13.28 -3.05 7.01
CA GLY A 34 -12.90 -3.57 8.33
C GLY A 34 -11.64 -4.45 8.31
N LEU A 35 -10.71 -4.19 7.39
CA LEU A 35 -9.49 -4.98 7.22
C LEU A 35 -8.52 -4.78 8.39
N THR A 36 -7.95 -5.88 8.88
CA THR A 36 -6.91 -5.85 9.92
C THR A 36 -5.56 -5.39 9.36
N THR A 37 -4.66 -4.92 10.21
CA THR A 37 -3.29 -4.49 9.86
C THR A 37 -2.56 -5.51 8.99
N ALA A 38 -2.65 -6.79 9.36
CA ALA A 38 -2.06 -7.90 8.62
C ALA A 38 -2.67 -8.08 7.24
N GLU A 39 -3.97 -7.86 7.08
CA GLU A 39 -4.64 -7.95 5.78
C GLU A 39 -4.35 -6.73 4.93
N LYS A 40 -4.21 -5.54 5.53
CA LYS A 40 -3.81 -4.30 4.85
C LYS A 40 -2.45 -4.49 4.17
N CYS A 41 -1.45 -5.02 4.86
CA CYS A 41 -0.15 -5.33 4.28
C CYS A 41 -0.25 -6.23 3.05
N ARG A 42 -1.11 -7.27 3.08
CA ARG A 42 -1.28 -8.19 1.93
C ARG A 42 -2.04 -7.52 0.79
N ALA A 43 -3.10 -6.79 1.13
CA ALA A 43 -3.99 -6.18 0.15
C ALA A 43 -3.28 -5.06 -0.62
N VAL A 44 -2.43 -4.27 0.04
CA VAL A 44 -1.71 -3.17 -0.63
C VAL A 44 -0.75 -3.68 -1.72
N LEU A 45 -0.18 -4.88 -1.56
CA LEU A 45 0.64 -5.55 -2.57
C LEU A 45 -0.14 -5.92 -3.85
N HIS A 46 -1.47 -5.96 -3.82
CA HIS A 46 -2.30 -6.19 -5.00
C HIS A 46 -2.54 -4.94 -5.84
N TYR A 47 -2.27 -3.75 -5.29
CA TYR A 47 -2.53 -2.47 -5.94
C TYR A 47 -1.26 -1.80 -6.49
N VAL A 48 -0.11 -2.47 -6.36
CA VAL A 48 1.19 -2.01 -6.85
C VAL A 48 1.73 -2.93 -7.94
N ASP A 49 2.65 -2.40 -8.75
CA ASP A 49 3.36 -3.18 -9.77
C ASP A 49 4.24 -4.29 -9.16
N SER A 50 4.56 -5.30 -9.98
CA SER A 50 5.36 -6.46 -9.55
C SER A 50 6.70 -6.07 -8.92
N ASP A 51 7.35 -5.03 -9.44
CA ASP A 51 8.64 -4.53 -8.96
C ASP A 51 8.52 -3.92 -7.56
N THR A 52 7.54 -3.02 -7.37
CA THR A 52 7.19 -2.43 -6.08
C THR A 52 6.72 -3.48 -5.08
N ARG A 53 5.96 -4.48 -5.54
CA ARG A 53 5.51 -5.59 -4.72
C ARG A 53 6.68 -6.38 -4.15
N GLU A 54 7.69 -6.67 -4.96
CA GLU A 54 8.85 -7.44 -4.53
C GLU A 54 9.73 -6.64 -3.55
N LEU A 55 9.88 -5.34 -3.80
CA LEU A 55 10.53 -4.40 -2.88
C LEU A 55 9.82 -4.38 -1.52
N TRP A 56 8.51 -4.19 -1.53
CA TRP A 56 7.70 -4.10 -0.32
C TRP A 56 7.63 -5.44 0.42
N ALA A 57 7.50 -6.55 -0.30
CA ALA A 57 7.56 -7.90 0.30
C ALA A 57 8.93 -8.24 0.91
N SER A 58 9.99 -7.49 0.57
CA SER A 58 11.32 -7.66 1.16
C SER A 58 11.46 -6.96 2.52
N PHE A 59 10.49 -6.15 2.95
CA PHE A 59 10.54 -5.45 4.23
C PHE A 59 10.15 -6.36 5.41
N PRO A 60 10.94 -6.42 6.50
CA PRO A 60 10.59 -7.20 7.68
C PRO A 60 9.30 -6.73 8.37
N GLU A 61 8.91 -5.48 8.19
CA GLU A 61 7.67 -4.86 8.66
C GLU A 61 6.44 -5.56 8.06
N PHE A 62 6.56 -6.06 6.83
CA PHE A 62 5.52 -6.88 6.21
C PHE A 62 5.33 -8.21 6.95
N GLU A 63 6.42 -8.87 7.36
CA GLU A 63 6.38 -10.10 8.16
C GLU A 63 5.83 -9.84 9.57
N MET A 64 6.12 -8.67 10.15
CA MET A 64 5.55 -8.26 11.44
C MET A 64 4.06 -7.93 11.37
N ALA A 65 3.47 -7.86 10.17
CA ALA A 65 2.08 -7.48 9.95
C ALA A 65 1.73 -6.08 10.50
N ASP A 66 2.74 -5.21 10.59
CA ASP A 66 2.65 -3.86 11.13
C ASP A 66 2.61 -2.85 9.98
N TYR A 67 1.39 -2.42 9.66
CA TYR A 67 1.11 -1.56 8.52
C TYR A 67 1.64 -0.14 8.72
N ASP A 68 1.66 0.36 9.97
CA ASP A 68 2.13 1.72 10.27
C ASP A 68 3.65 1.84 10.08
N ASP A 69 4.40 0.86 10.57
CA ASP A 69 5.85 0.75 10.39
C ASP A 69 6.17 0.50 8.92
N PHE A 70 5.44 -0.40 8.27
CA PHE A 70 5.55 -0.68 6.84
C PHE A 70 5.30 0.55 5.96
N LYS A 71 4.24 1.31 6.23
CA LYS A 71 3.94 2.57 5.53
C LYS A 71 5.06 3.58 5.72
N THR A 72 5.55 3.74 6.95
CA THR A 72 6.66 4.65 7.26
C THR A 72 7.93 4.26 6.51
N ARG A 73 8.26 2.96 6.49
CA ARG A 73 9.38 2.42 5.74
C ARG A 73 9.26 2.66 4.24
N ILE A 74 8.07 2.46 3.69
CA ILE A 74 7.81 2.75 2.27
C ILE A 74 7.97 4.24 2.00
N ILE A 75 7.43 5.14 2.83
CA ILE A 75 7.61 6.59 2.61
C ILE A 75 9.09 6.99 2.66
N ASP A 76 9.88 6.38 3.55
CA ASP A 76 11.34 6.59 3.66
C ASP A 76 12.10 6.13 2.41
N GLU A 77 11.69 5.02 1.80
CA GLU A 77 12.26 4.49 0.55
C GLU A 77 11.96 5.38 -0.68
N TYR A 78 10.93 6.25 -0.59
CA TYR A 78 10.56 7.18 -1.67
C TYR A 78 10.81 8.65 -1.24
N PRO A 79 12.09 9.10 -1.14
CA PRO A 79 12.43 10.48 -0.80
C PRO A 79 12.01 11.42 -1.94
N GLY A 80 10.89 12.10 -1.75
CA GLY A 80 10.18 12.89 -2.77
C GLY A 80 8.67 12.91 -2.62
N ALA A 81 8.15 12.18 -1.61
CA ALA A 81 6.74 12.12 -1.21
C ALA A 81 6.30 13.27 -0.27
N ASP A 82 7.20 14.20 0.05
CA ASP A 82 6.93 15.38 0.89
C ASP A 82 5.97 16.38 0.22
#